data_AF-A0A9D0Y463-F1
#
_entry.id   AF-A0A9D0Y463-F1
#
_cell.length_a   1.000
_cell.length_b   1.000
_cell.length_c   1.000
_cell.angle_alpha   90.00
_cell.angle_beta   90.00
_cell.angle_gamma   90.00
#
_symmetry.space_group_name_H-M   'P 1'
#
loop_
_entity.id
_entity.type
_entity.pdbx_description
1 polymer ?
#
loop_
_entity_poly.entity_id
_entity_poly.type
_entity_poly.pdbx_seq_one_letter_code
_entity_poly.pdbx_strand_id
1 'polypeptide(L)' 'MNKNIITVIGKDRVGIIAKVCSYLAENQVNILDISQTIVSGYFHMMMITDTSNSTKNFDELNSDLDHV' A
#
# COMPACT_ATOMS: atom_id res chain seq x y z
N MET A 1 0.50 -5.77 17.61
CA MET A 1 0.45 -6.18 16.20
C MET A 1 -0.75 -5.49 15.60
N ASN A 2 -0.52 -4.39 14.88
CA ASN A 2 -1.55 -3.55 14.28
C ASN A 2 -1.69 -3.93 12.81
N LYS A 3 -2.55 -4.93 12.56
CA LYS A 3 -2.82 -5.41 11.19
C LYS A 3 -3.81 -4.49 10.49
N ASN A 4 -3.42 -4.01 9.33
CA ASN A 4 -4.25 -3.17 8.46
C ASN A 4 -4.36 -3.82 7.08
N ILE A 5 -5.44 -3.52 6.37
CA ILE A 5 -5.60 -3.91 4.98
C ILE A 5 -5.50 -2.64 4.15
N ILE A 6 -4.59 -2.63 3.19
CA ILE A 6 -4.43 -1.54 2.22
C ILE A 6 -4.87 -2.07 0.86
N THR A 7 -5.78 -1.37 0.20
CA THR A 7 -6.25 -1.70 -1.14
C THR A 7 -5.92 -0.54 -2.08
N VAL A 8 -5.20 -0.83 -3.16
CA VAL A 8 -4.83 0.13 -4.20
C VAL A 8 -5.57 -0.25 -5.47
N ILE A 9 -6.35 0.68 -6.00
CA ILE A 9 -7.11 0.52 -7.24
C ILE A 9 -6.78 1.70 -8.15
N GLY A 10 -6.42 1.41 -9.40
CA GLY A 10 -6.11 2.47 -10.36
C GLY A 10 -5.93 1.96 -11.78
N LYS A 11 -5.73 2.86 -12.73
CA LYS A 11 -5.37 2.47 -14.10
C LYS A 11 -3.96 1.88 -14.10
N ASP A 12 -3.78 0.74 -14.76
CA ASP A 12 -2.47 0.08 -14.81
C ASP A 12 -1.41 0.99 -15.46
N ARG A 13 -0.27 1.15 -14.79
CA ARG A 13 0.88 1.94 -15.24
C ARG A 13 2.16 1.37 -14.64
N VAL A 14 3.26 1.52 -15.38
CA VAL A 14 4.57 1.12 -14.90
C VAL A 14 4.91 1.88 -13.60
N GLY A 15 5.34 1.14 -12.58
CA GLY A 15 5.88 1.71 -11.34
C GLY A 15 4.90 1.85 -10.17
N ILE A 16 3.61 1.45 -10.29
CA ILE A 16 2.67 1.50 -9.14
C ILE A 16 3.23 0.74 -7.94
N ILE A 17 3.64 -0.52 -8.15
CA ILE A 17 4.15 -1.39 -7.08
C ILE A 17 5.38 -0.76 -6.42
N ALA A 18 6.35 -0.32 -7.23
CA ALA A 18 7.59 0.27 -6.73
C ALA A 18 7.29 1.48 -5.84
N LYS A 19 6.45 2.40 -6.31
CA LYS A 19 6.08 3.59 -5.54
C LYS A 19 5.39 3.27 -4.21
N VAL A 20 4.38 2.40 -4.24
CA VAL A 20 3.62 2.03 -3.04
C VAL A 20 4.52 1.31 -2.04
N CYS A 21 5.29 0.32 -2.47
CA CYS A 21 6.20 -0.42 -1.59
C CYS A 21 7.32 0.46 -1.04
N SER A 22 7.88 1.38 -1.85
CA SER A 22 8.86 2.36 -1.38
C SER A 22 8.29 3.24 -0.29
N TYR A 23 7.09 3.80 -0.50
CA TYR A 23 6.42 4.61 0.52
C TYR A 23 6.20 3.82 1.83
N LEU A 24 5.69 2.59 1.75
CA LEU A 24 5.45 1.75 2.93
C LEU A 24 6.76 1.44 3.68
N ALA A 25 7.83 1.12 2.95
CA ALA A 25 9.14 0.86 3.54
C ALA A 25 9.75 2.09 4.22
N GLU A 26 9.65 3.28 3.60
CA GLU A 26 10.09 4.55 4.17
C GLU A 26 9.37 4.86 5.50
N ASN A 27 8.10 4.47 5.60
CA ASN A 27 7.29 4.65 6.81
C ASN A 27 7.33 3.44 7.77
N GLN A 28 8.31 2.54 7.62
CA GLN A 28 8.50 1.37 8.50
C GLN A 28 7.27 0.45 8.60
N VAL A 29 6.48 0.38 7.52
CA VAL A 29 5.32 -0.51 7.42
C VAL A 29 5.75 -1.84 6.83
N ASN A 30 5.49 -2.94 7.53
CA ASN A 30 5.81 -4.28 7.07
C ASN A 30 4.65 -4.86 6.25
N ILE A 31 4.93 -5.47 5.10
CA ILE A 31 3.94 -6.19 4.30
C ILE A 31 3.96 -7.66 4.72
N LEU A 32 2.86 -8.13 5.29
CA LEU A 32 2.70 -9.52 5.74
C LEU A 32 2.18 -10.43 4.63
N ASP A 33 1.32 -9.89 3.77
CA ASP A 33 0.76 -10.59 2.63
C ASP A 33 0.40 -9.59 1.53
N ILE A 34 0.50 -10.01 0.26
CA ILE A 34 0.22 -9.19 -0.91
C ILE A 34 -0.43 -10.04 -2.00
N SER A 35 -1.55 -9.54 -2.52
CA SER A 35 -2.24 -10.10 -3.68
C SER A 35 -2.53 -9.00 -4.68
N GLN A 36 -2.25 -9.25 -5.96
CA GLN A 36 -2.43 -8.27 -7.03
C GLN A 36 -2.95 -8.91 -8.30
N THR A 37 -3.73 -8.16 -9.06
CA THR A 37 -4.28 -8.59 -10.35
C THR A 37 -4.59 -7.38 -11.24
N ILE A 38 -4.78 -7.64 -12.53
CA ILE A 38 -5.24 -6.65 -13.50
C ILE A 38 -6.63 -7.09 -13.97
N VAL A 39 -7.64 -6.25 -13.74
CA VAL A 39 -9.03 -6.49 -14.15
C VAL A 39 -9.44 -5.42 -15.14
N SER A 40 -9.68 -5.80 -16.40
CA SER A 40 -10.13 -4.88 -17.45
C SER A 40 -9.22 -3.64 -17.62
N GLY A 41 -7.91 -3.81 -17.47
CA GLY A 41 -6.92 -2.72 -17.56
C GLY A 41 -6.77 -1.87 -16.29
N TYR A 42 -7.48 -2.22 -15.21
CA TYR A 42 -7.30 -1.64 -13.89
C TYR A 42 -6.41 -2.53 -13.04
N PHE A 43 -5.42 -1.91 -12.42
CA PHE A 43 -4.60 -2.51 -11.39
C PHE A 43 -5.39 -2.57 -10.08
N HIS A 44 -5.41 -3.76 -9.48
CA HIS A 44 -5.97 -3.98 -8.15
C HIS A 44 -4.94 -4.72 -7.29
N MET A 45 -4.55 -4.12 -6.18
CA MET A 45 -3.66 -4.74 -5.20
C MET A 45 -4.28 -4.64 -3.81
N MET A 46 -4.23 -5.74 -3.06
CA MET A 46 -4.57 -5.81 -1.65
C MET A 46 -3.33 -6.26 -0.87
N MET A 47 -3.07 -5.61 0.26
CA MET A 47 -1.98 -5.95 1.16
C MET A 47 -2.50 -6.08 2.59
N ILE A 48 -2.00 -7.06 3.33
CA ILE A 48 -2.09 -7.10 4.78
C ILE A 48 -0.79 -6.53 5.31
N THR A 49 -0.85 -5.47 6.10
CA THR A 49 0.32 -4.76 6.60
C THR A 49 0.34 -4.69 8.12
N ASP A 50 1.54 -4.60 8.69
CA ASP A 50 1.76 -4.27 10.09
C ASP A 50 2.36 -2.87 10.19
N THR A 51 1.61 -1.96 10.80
CA THR A 51 2.03 -0.55 10.99
C THR A 51 2.59 -0.28 12.38
N SER A 52 2.82 -1.31 13.20
CA SER A 52 3.25 -1.15 14.60
C SER A 52 4.56 -0.37 14.77
N ASN A 53 5.43 -0.38 13.75
CA ASN A 53 6.73 0.32 13.77
C ASN A 53 6.68 1.69 13.05
N SER A 54 5.54 2.07 12.49
CA SER A 54 5.41 3.36 11.82
C SER A 54 5.28 4.49 12.85
N THR A 55 5.93 5.61 12.57
CA THR A 55 5.76 6.85 13.35
C THR A 55 4.52 7.62 12.95
N LYS A 56 3.95 7.32 11.77
CA LYS A 56 2.71 7.92 11.28
C LYS A 56 1.50 7.14 11.76
N ASN A 57 0.43 7.86 12.05
CA ASN A 57 -0.85 7.22 12.33
C ASN A 57 -1.51 6.73 11.03
N PHE A 58 -2.56 5.94 11.16
CA PHE A 58 -3.26 5.34 10.02
C PHE A 58 -3.83 6.40 9.05
N ASP A 59 -4.38 7.51 9.57
CA ASP A 59 -5.00 8.55 8.75
C ASP A 59 -3.95 9.31 7.91
N GLU A 60 -2.77 9.56 8.48
CA GLU A 60 -1.62 10.15 7.77
C GLU A 60 -1.11 9.21 6.67
N LEU A 61 -0.96 7.92 6.97
CA LEU A 61 -0.55 6.92 5.99
C LEU A 61 -1.54 6.84 4.82
N ASN A 62 -2.83 6.86 5.11
CA ASN A 62 -3.88 6.81 4.11
C ASN A 62 -3.89 8.08 3.24
N SER A 63 -3.79 9.27 3.86
CA SER A 63 -3.76 10.54 3.13
C SER A 63 -2.54 10.66 2.21
N ASP A 64 -1.38 10.16 2.63
CA ASP A 64 -0.18 10.19 1.78
C ASP A 64 -0.31 9.23 0.58
N LEU A 65 -0.90 8.05 0.79
CA LEU A 65 -1.10 7.05 -0.26
C LEU A 65 -2.01 7.54 -1.39
N ASP A 66 -2.96 8.44 -1.10
CA ASP A 66 -3.76 9.13 -2.11
C ASP A 66 -2.93 10.00 -3.07
N HIS A 67 -1.69 10.33 -2.70
CA HIS A 67 -0.77 11.19 -3.46
C HIS A 67 0.36 10.43 -4.18
N VAL A 68 0.36 9.09 -4.15
CA VAL A 68 1.40 8.20 -4.73
C VAL A 68 1.13 7.81 -6.21
#